data_AF-A0A1L9PD73-F1
#
_entry.id   AF-A0A1L9PD73-F1
#
_cell.length_a   1.000
_cell.length_b   1.000
_cell.length_c   1.000
_cell.angle_alpha   90.00
_cell.angle_beta   90.00
_cell.angle_gamma   90.00
#
_symmetry.space_group_name_H-M   'P 1'
#
loop_
_entity.id
_entity.type
_entity.pdbx_description
1 polymer ?
#
loop_
_entity_poly.entity_id
_entity_poly.type
_entity_poly.pdbx_seq_one_letter_code
_entity_poly.pdbx_strand_id
1 'polypeptide(L)'
;MTVAPTTGYVGSLTPKEEASLREMWTLLFTTVTSLLSSVYDVKLPESSPNDIFKLLDKITEPSIDGILAVLKNPPAANGDTASAPNGDHSTTIEASLDKMKELAAKANGKEILDQLSKEKLTQPQLSGLLSHLRKNHVNESEVKTIEKILLAMSPGEMIFTLLKLVKQEHPDALLLRFLRARKWDVPKAFGMMANAILWRQKMQVDDDIVPKGELHAWEQSRDKKLSAAEQKAGKDFISQLEMGKSYLHGLDREGRPVNVVRVRLHKPGAQSQEALERYIVHVIESTRILVAPPVETGTILFDMTGFGLGNMEYSPVKFIIQCFEANYPESLGRLLIHNAPWIFSGIWKIIHGWMDPVVASKVQFTKNINDLDKFIPRAHIPKELGGDQDFEYKYIEPPADENKAMEDKEKGNAVMIERMMIGLQLVAATAAWVSAADSAKSQEEKEAVELLKKRRDTVIEEFRLNYWKVDPYVRARALVDRTGAVSPDGTVNNF
;
A
#
# COMPACT_ATOMS: atom_id res chain seq x y z
N MET A 1 -23.11 -1.33 18.13
CA MET A 1 -21.68 -1.03 17.96
C MET A 1 -20.95 -2.36 17.90
N THR A 2 -20.55 -2.81 16.71
CA THR A 2 -19.60 -3.91 16.60
C THR A 2 -18.26 -3.38 17.11
N VAL A 3 -17.74 -3.99 18.17
CA VAL A 3 -16.40 -3.69 18.69
C VAL A 3 -15.44 -3.96 17.53
N ALA A 4 -14.75 -2.92 17.05
CA ALA A 4 -13.70 -3.08 16.04
C ALA A 4 -12.72 -4.15 16.56
N PRO A 5 -12.15 -5.00 15.69
CA PRO A 5 -11.18 -5.99 16.15
C PRO A 5 -10.08 -5.27 16.93
N THR A 6 -9.88 -5.69 18.18
CA THR A 6 -8.90 -5.09 19.10
C THR A 6 -7.46 -5.39 18.68
N THR A 7 -7.28 -6.25 17.67
CA THR A 7 -5.99 -6.75 17.18
C THR A 7 -5.94 -6.79 15.65
N GLY A 8 -4.77 -7.07 15.10
CA GLY A 8 -4.58 -7.20 13.66
C GLY A 8 -4.19 -5.93 12.91
N TYR A 9 -3.87 -4.86 13.64
CA TYR A 9 -3.36 -3.60 13.11
C TYR A 9 -1.97 -3.33 13.65
N VAL A 10 -1.27 -2.37 13.04
CA VAL A 10 0.04 -1.92 13.54
C VAL A 10 -0.11 -1.49 15.01
N GLY A 11 0.77 -2.01 15.88
CA GLY A 11 0.73 -1.74 17.32
C GLY A 11 -0.28 -2.55 18.13
N SER A 12 -1.08 -3.43 17.51
CA SER A 12 -2.08 -4.25 18.21
C SER A 12 -2.07 -5.74 17.84
N LEU A 13 -0.97 -6.24 17.25
CA LEU A 13 -0.86 -7.65 16.85
C LEU A 13 -0.77 -8.59 18.06
N THR A 14 -1.51 -9.69 18.02
CA THR A 14 -1.22 -10.84 18.89
C THR A 14 0.09 -11.52 18.46
N PRO A 15 0.73 -12.35 19.31
CA PRO A 15 1.93 -13.09 18.91
C PRO A 15 1.76 -13.95 17.65
N LYS A 16 0.56 -14.53 17.45
CA LYS A 16 0.24 -15.32 16.26
C LYS A 16 0.12 -14.45 15.02
N GLU A 17 -0.52 -13.31 15.13
CA GLU A 17 -0.68 -12.35 14.03
C GLU A 17 0.68 -11.75 13.64
N GLU A 18 1.54 -11.44 14.61
CA GLU A 18 2.91 -10.99 14.37
C GLU A 18 3.73 -12.08 13.65
N ALA A 19 3.58 -13.36 14.04
CA ALA A 19 4.22 -14.46 13.34
C ALA A 19 3.75 -14.59 11.88
N SER A 20 2.45 -14.42 11.60
CA SER A 20 1.93 -14.40 10.22
C SER A 20 2.44 -13.21 9.41
N LEU A 21 2.60 -12.04 10.03
CA LEU A 21 3.24 -10.88 9.38
C LEU A 21 4.70 -11.17 9.03
N ARG A 22 5.46 -11.78 9.96
CA ARG A 22 6.85 -12.20 9.70
C ARG A 22 6.92 -13.23 8.56
N GLU A 23 6.04 -14.21 8.55
CA GLU A 23 5.96 -15.21 7.47
C GLU A 23 5.65 -14.56 6.12
N MET A 24 4.73 -13.58 6.07
CA MET A 24 4.43 -12.83 4.85
C MET A 24 5.65 -12.04 4.35
N TRP A 25 6.41 -11.41 5.24
CA TRP A 25 7.68 -10.77 4.90
C TRP A 25 8.72 -11.78 4.39
N THR A 26 8.83 -12.95 5.02
CA THR A 26 9.72 -14.03 4.56
C THR A 26 9.40 -14.50 3.15
N LEU A 27 8.12 -14.63 2.79
CA LEU A 27 7.73 -14.96 1.40
C LEU A 27 8.14 -13.86 0.42
N LEU A 28 7.97 -12.59 0.79
CA LEU A 28 8.45 -11.45 0.01
C LEU A 28 9.97 -11.40 -0.09
N PHE A 29 10.72 -11.80 0.94
CA PHE A 29 12.17 -11.90 0.83
C PHE A 29 12.58 -13.05 -0.08
N THR A 30 11.88 -14.19 0.00
CA THR A 30 12.17 -15.38 -0.81
C THR A 30 12.05 -15.09 -2.31
N THR A 31 11.06 -14.29 -2.72
CA THR A 31 10.96 -13.86 -4.11
C THR A 31 12.15 -13.02 -4.54
N VAL A 32 12.77 -12.29 -3.62
CA VAL A 32 13.77 -11.25 -3.94
C VAL A 32 15.13 -11.55 -3.32
N THR A 33 15.38 -12.81 -3.00
CA THR A 33 16.59 -13.19 -2.28
C THR A 33 17.86 -13.06 -3.08
N SER A 34 17.76 -13.02 -4.41
CA SER A 34 18.88 -12.67 -5.27
C SER A 34 19.28 -11.19 -5.15
N LEU A 35 18.33 -10.30 -4.80
CA LEU A 35 18.55 -8.87 -4.48
C LEU A 35 19.29 -8.71 -3.15
N LEU A 36 18.91 -9.51 -2.15
CA LEU A 36 19.67 -9.59 -0.89
C LEU A 36 21.02 -10.26 -1.13
N SER A 37 21.11 -11.24 -2.02
CA SER A 37 22.37 -11.87 -2.41
C SER A 37 23.29 -10.98 -3.23
N SER A 38 22.79 -10.06 -4.06
CA SER A 38 23.62 -9.22 -4.93
C SER A 38 24.06 -7.93 -4.25
N VAL A 39 23.27 -7.43 -3.29
CA VAL A 39 23.59 -6.26 -2.46
C VAL A 39 24.34 -6.65 -1.17
N TYR A 40 24.15 -7.89 -0.68
CA TYR A 40 24.71 -8.37 0.60
C TYR A 40 25.46 -9.73 0.54
N ASP A 41 25.61 -10.38 -0.62
CA ASP A 41 26.28 -11.70 -0.81
C ASP A 41 25.68 -12.88 0.01
N VAL A 42 24.36 -12.84 0.23
CA VAL A 42 23.56 -13.85 0.94
C VAL A 42 22.98 -14.92 -0.02
N LYS A 43 23.61 -16.10 -0.15
CA LYS A 43 23.01 -17.24 -0.89
C LYS A 43 22.10 -18.11 0.01
N LEU A 44 20.92 -18.48 -0.50
CA LEU A 44 19.95 -19.36 0.17
C LEU A 44 20.29 -20.86 0.03
N PRO A 45 20.07 -21.71 1.05
CA PRO A 45 20.24 -23.15 0.92
C PRO A 45 18.92 -23.89 0.60
N GLU A 46 19.03 -24.94 -0.22
CA GLU A 46 17.93 -25.80 -0.69
C GLU A 46 17.50 -26.91 0.30
N SER A 47 18.11 -26.98 1.50
CA SER A 47 17.81 -28.04 2.47
C SER A 47 18.14 -27.60 3.89
N SER A 48 17.13 -27.62 4.77
CA SER A 48 17.18 -27.41 6.22
C SER A 48 17.61 -26.00 6.72
N PRO A 49 16.80 -25.32 7.58
CA PRO A 49 17.10 -24.01 8.16
C PRO A 49 18.43 -23.88 8.94
N ASN A 50 19.10 -24.99 9.28
CA ASN A 50 20.36 -24.96 10.02
C ASN A 50 21.63 -24.91 9.13
N ASP A 51 21.53 -25.10 7.81
CA ASP A 51 22.70 -24.98 6.91
C ASP A 51 22.88 -23.56 6.32
N ILE A 52 21.99 -22.62 6.68
CA ILE A 52 22.11 -21.17 6.42
C ILE A 52 23.41 -20.61 7.05
N PHE A 53 23.84 -21.18 8.17
CA PHE A 53 24.96 -20.68 8.97
C PHE A 53 26.35 -21.00 8.39
N LYS A 54 26.51 -22.07 7.60
CA LYS A 54 27.78 -22.35 6.88
C LYS A 54 28.00 -21.42 5.67
N LEU A 55 26.95 -20.74 5.24
CA LEU A 55 26.95 -19.75 4.17
C LEU A 55 27.32 -18.36 4.71
N LEU A 56 26.88 -18.04 5.93
CA LEU A 56 27.33 -16.87 6.70
C LEU A 56 28.82 -16.96 7.09
N ASP A 57 29.39 -18.16 7.26
CA ASP A 57 30.83 -18.40 7.55
C ASP A 57 31.80 -18.00 6.41
N LYS A 58 31.32 -17.81 5.18
CA LYS A 58 32.12 -17.33 4.04
C LYS A 58 31.87 -15.87 3.68
N ILE A 59 30.81 -15.29 4.24
CA ILE A 59 30.75 -13.86 4.43
C ILE A 59 31.88 -13.56 5.42
N THR A 60 32.64 -12.49 5.22
CA THR A 60 33.55 -12.02 6.27
C THR A 60 32.70 -11.35 7.36
N GLU A 61 31.86 -12.17 7.99
CA GLU A 61 31.05 -11.92 9.16
C GLU A 61 31.53 -12.84 10.29
N PRO A 62 31.27 -12.52 11.55
CA PRO A 62 31.94 -13.16 12.65
C PRO A 62 31.09 -14.32 13.22
N SER A 63 31.64 -15.54 13.28
CA SER A 63 30.98 -16.80 13.71
C SER A 63 30.38 -16.81 15.13
N ILE A 64 29.24 -17.48 15.37
CA ILE A 64 28.57 -17.69 16.68
C ILE A 64 29.52 -17.88 17.89
N ASP A 65 30.67 -18.54 17.70
CA ASP A 65 31.69 -18.74 18.73
C ASP A 65 32.35 -17.45 19.28
N GLY A 66 32.27 -16.31 18.59
CA GLY A 66 32.88 -15.07 19.08
C GLY A 66 32.00 -14.13 19.86
N ILE A 67 30.70 -14.16 19.58
CA ILE A 67 29.70 -13.53 20.44
C ILE A 67 29.83 -14.12 21.84
N LEU A 68 30.00 -15.44 21.90
CA LEU A 68 30.19 -16.17 23.15
C LEU A 68 31.55 -15.88 23.82
N ALA A 69 32.56 -15.39 23.07
CA ALA A 69 33.87 -15.01 23.60
C ALA A 69 33.88 -13.57 24.18
N VAL A 70 33.21 -12.63 23.51
CA VAL A 70 33.06 -11.23 23.94
C VAL A 70 32.18 -11.13 25.21
N LEU A 71 31.13 -11.93 25.30
CA LEU A 71 30.26 -12.00 26.49
C LEU A 71 30.96 -12.63 27.71
N LYS A 72 32.01 -13.44 27.51
CA LYS A 72 32.80 -14.05 28.60
C LYS A 72 33.93 -13.16 29.12
N ASN A 73 34.42 -12.21 28.32
CA ASN A 73 35.50 -11.29 28.69
C ASN A 73 35.29 -9.90 28.07
N PRO A 74 34.57 -8.97 28.76
CA PRO A 74 34.39 -7.61 28.27
C PRO A 74 35.73 -6.82 28.34
N PRO A 75 36.05 -5.96 27.35
CA PRO A 75 37.35 -5.29 27.31
C PRO A 75 37.46 -4.19 28.37
N ALA A 76 38.60 -4.16 29.08
CA ALA A 76 38.96 -3.09 30.01
C ALA A 76 39.41 -1.84 29.26
N ALA A 77 39.10 -0.66 29.81
CA ALA A 77 39.52 0.62 29.28
C ALA A 77 41.06 0.75 29.30
N ASN A 78 41.62 1.03 28.12
CA ASN A 78 43.02 1.40 27.78
C ASN A 78 44.01 0.26 27.47
N GLY A 79 44.65 0.39 26.29
CA GLY A 79 46.06 0.04 26.06
C GLY A 79 46.38 -1.33 25.45
N ASP A 80 46.64 -1.33 24.14
CA ASP A 80 47.57 -2.15 23.34
C ASP A 80 47.57 -3.71 23.33
N THR A 81 47.37 -4.19 22.10
CA THR A 81 47.95 -5.35 21.35
C THR A 81 47.60 -6.82 21.67
N ALA A 82 47.23 -7.49 20.56
CA ALA A 82 47.53 -8.87 20.15
C ALA A 82 46.47 -9.98 20.30
N SER A 83 45.91 -10.35 19.12
CA SER A 83 45.53 -11.68 18.59
C SER A 83 44.73 -12.70 19.44
N ALA A 84 43.48 -12.97 19.03
CA ALA A 84 42.99 -14.28 18.53
C ALA A 84 41.49 -14.22 18.15
N PRO A 85 41.01 -15.08 17.23
CA PRO A 85 39.74 -14.93 16.52
C PRO A 85 38.61 -15.74 17.16
N ASN A 86 37.41 -15.16 17.18
CA ASN A 86 36.12 -15.83 17.08
C ASN A 86 35.09 -14.70 17.02
N GLY A 87 34.06 -14.84 16.19
CA GLY A 87 33.30 -13.68 15.74
C GLY A 87 32.03 -13.20 16.48
N ASP A 88 31.90 -11.89 16.68
CA ASP A 88 30.71 -11.20 17.20
C ASP A 88 29.59 -10.89 16.13
N HIS A 89 28.49 -11.67 16.03
CA HIS A 89 27.33 -11.38 15.15
C HIS A 89 26.52 -10.12 15.57
N SER A 90 26.58 -9.63 16.82
CA SER A 90 25.79 -8.45 17.22
C SER A 90 26.35 -7.16 16.63
N THR A 91 27.68 -6.99 16.65
CA THR A 91 28.39 -5.87 15.98
C THR A 91 28.30 -5.91 14.46
N THR A 92 27.91 -7.05 13.89
CA THR A 92 27.94 -7.31 12.45
C THR A 92 26.65 -6.91 11.76
N ILE A 93 25.52 -7.13 12.42
CA ILE A 93 24.22 -6.64 11.93
C ILE A 93 24.22 -5.10 11.93
N GLU A 94 24.86 -4.48 12.94
CA GLU A 94 25.04 -3.03 12.97
C GLU A 94 25.98 -2.55 11.85
N ALA A 95 27.12 -3.23 11.62
CA ALA A 95 28.07 -2.91 10.55
C ALA A 95 27.52 -3.12 9.12
N SER A 96 26.70 -4.15 8.87
CA SER A 96 26.08 -4.40 7.55
C SER A 96 25.01 -3.37 7.21
N LEU A 97 24.29 -2.86 8.21
CA LEU A 97 23.33 -1.77 8.05
C LEU A 97 24.01 -0.40 7.95
N ASP A 98 25.16 -0.20 8.62
CA ASP A 98 25.98 1.00 8.46
C ASP A 98 26.70 1.01 7.10
N LYS A 99 27.11 -0.14 6.59
CA LYS A 99 27.57 -0.33 5.20
C LYS A 99 26.47 -0.02 4.18
N MET A 100 25.21 -0.31 4.48
CA MET A 100 24.07 0.11 3.66
C MET A 100 23.84 1.62 3.68
N LYS A 101 24.00 2.25 4.85
CA LYS A 101 24.00 3.72 4.93
C LYS A 101 25.18 4.31 4.15
N GLU A 102 26.35 3.67 4.18
CA GLU A 102 27.51 4.05 3.38
C GLU A 102 27.32 3.81 1.87
N LEU A 103 26.69 2.71 1.46
CA LEU A 103 26.39 2.40 0.06
C LEU A 103 25.27 3.29 -0.49
N ALA A 104 24.29 3.66 0.32
CA ALA A 104 23.32 4.69 0.01
C ALA A 104 23.98 6.08 -0.08
N ALA A 105 25.03 6.34 0.72
CA ALA A 105 25.80 7.58 0.69
C ALA A 105 26.84 7.63 -0.45
N LYS A 106 27.32 6.49 -0.96
CA LYS A 106 28.23 6.38 -2.11
C LYS A 106 27.37 6.33 -3.39
N ALA A 107 27.42 7.42 -4.16
CA ALA A 107 26.46 7.82 -5.19
C ALA A 107 26.32 6.92 -6.46
N ASN A 108 25.97 5.63 -6.33
CA ASN A 108 25.59 4.76 -7.47
C ASN A 108 24.22 4.06 -7.29
N GLY A 109 23.30 4.62 -6.48
CA GLY A 109 21.97 4.01 -6.22
C GLY A 109 21.18 3.65 -7.48
N LYS A 110 21.31 4.43 -8.56
CA LYS A 110 20.72 4.11 -9.87
C LYS A 110 21.25 2.80 -10.46
N GLU A 111 22.56 2.57 -10.41
CA GLU A 111 23.16 1.34 -10.94
C GLU A 111 22.71 0.10 -10.17
N ILE A 112 22.58 0.23 -8.84
CA ILE A 112 22.03 -0.81 -7.98
C ILE A 112 20.59 -1.12 -8.42
N LEU A 113 19.71 -0.12 -8.51
CA LEU A 113 18.32 -0.32 -8.93
C LEU A 113 18.20 -0.91 -10.36
N ASP A 114 19.05 -0.47 -11.29
CA ASP A 114 19.10 -0.95 -12.66
C ASP A 114 19.55 -2.42 -12.76
N GLN A 115 20.48 -2.86 -11.90
CA GLN A 115 20.87 -4.27 -11.81
C GLN A 115 19.74 -5.12 -11.23
N LEU A 116 19.13 -4.64 -10.14
CA LEU A 116 18.08 -5.34 -9.41
C LEU A 116 16.81 -5.54 -10.24
N SER A 117 16.42 -4.55 -11.05
CA SER A 117 15.25 -4.66 -11.93
C SER A 117 15.40 -5.74 -13.03
N LYS A 118 16.63 -6.00 -13.48
CA LYS A 118 16.94 -6.96 -14.55
C LYS A 118 17.06 -8.40 -14.08
N GLU A 119 17.21 -8.61 -12.78
CA GLU A 119 17.43 -9.92 -12.19
C GLU A 119 16.14 -10.75 -12.18
N LYS A 120 16.12 -11.87 -12.89
CA LYS A 120 14.95 -12.77 -12.95
C LYS A 120 15.06 -13.86 -11.88
N LEU A 121 13.90 -14.38 -11.44
CA LEU A 121 13.87 -15.61 -10.64
C LEU A 121 14.57 -16.74 -11.37
N THR A 122 15.43 -17.46 -10.66
CA THR A 122 15.95 -18.74 -11.12
C THR A 122 14.87 -19.81 -11.02
N GLN A 123 14.95 -20.83 -11.88
CA GLN A 123 14.02 -21.99 -11.83
C GLN A 123 13.97 -22.68 -10.45
N PRO A 124 15.09 -22.88 -9.73
CA PRO A 124 15.06 -23.41 -8.38
C PRO A 124 14.33 -22.52 -7.37
N GLN A 125 14.54 -21.19 -7.42
CA GLN A 125 13.83 -20.25 -6.53
C GLN A 125 12.32 -20.26 -6.77
N LEU A 126 11.91 -20.24 -8.04
CA LEU A 126 10.51 -20.34 -8.42
C LEU A 126 9.91 -21.67 -7.96
N SER A 127 10.58 -22.80 -8.25
CA SER A 127 10.14 -24.14 -7.84
C SER A 127 10.02 -24.27 -6.31
N GLY A 128 10.99 -23.73 -5.56
CA GLY A 128 10.98 -23.73 -4.10
C GLY A 128 9.80 -22.96 -3.53
N LEU A 129 9.55 -21.74 -4.04
CA LEU A 129 8.40 -20.93 -3.61
C LEU A 129 7.07 -21.62 -3.95
N LEU A 130 6.89 -22.11 -5.17
CA LEU A 130 5.66 -22.79 -5.57
C LEU A 130 5.44 -24.07 -4.76
N SER A 131 6.50 -24.81 -4.44
CA SER A 131 6.44 -25.98 -3.57
C SER A 131 6.03 -25.61 -2.14
N HIS A 132 6.55 -24.49 -1.62
CA HIS A 132 6.15 -23.96 -0.32
C HIS A 132 4.66 -23.57 -0.31
N LEU A 133 4.16 -22.89 -1.35
CA LEU A 133 2.74 -22.54 -1.48
C LEU A 133 1.84 -23.78 -1.52
N ARG A 134 2.22 -24.80 -2.32
CA ARG A 134 1.50 -26.09 -2.39
C ARG A 134 1.49 -26.81 -1.05
N LYS A 135 2.63 -26.85 -0.34
CA LYS A 135 2.75 -27.49 0.97
C LYS A 135 1.81 -26.86 2.00
N ASN A 136 1.53 -25.58 1.87
CA ASN A 136 0.61 -24.85 2.73
C ASN A 136 -0.82 -24.76 2.15
N HIS A 137 -1.23 -25.73 1.32
CA HIS A 137 -2.60 -25.88 0.83
C HIS A 137 -3.17 -24.70 0.02
N VAL A 138 -2.31 -23.88 -0.60
CA VAL A 138 -2.76 -22.97 -1.67
C VAL A 138 -3.28 -23.81 -2.82
N ASN A 139 -4.43 -23.45 -3.40
CA ASN A 139 -5.01 -24.26 -4.45
C ASN A 139 -4.18 -24.15 -5.75
N GLU A 140 -4.23 -25.17 -6.60
CA GLU A 140 -3.34 -25.24 -7.77
C GLU A 140 -3.62 -24.12 -8.82
N SER A 141 -4.84 -23.57 -8.84
CA SER A 141 -5.15 -22.43 -9.71
C SER A 141 -4.52 -21.12 -9.22
N GLU A 142 -4.45 -20.92 -7.91
CA GLU A 142 -3.75 -19.80 -7.27
C GLU A 142 -2.24 -19.95 -7.44
N VAL A 143 -1.67 -21.14 -7.23
CA VAL A 143 -0.25 -21.41 -7.46
C VAL A 143 0.15 -21.09 -8.90
N LYS A 144 -0.63 -21.55 -9.89
CA LYS A 144 -0.40 -21.22 -11.32
C LYS A 144 -0.53 -19.74 -11.61
N THR A 145 -1.41 -19.04 -10.91
CA THR A 145 -1.58 -17.59 -11.07
C THR A 145 -0.39 -16.84 -10.50
N ILE A 146 0.09 -17.22 -9.31
CA ILE A 146 1.31 -16.69 -8.70
C ILE A 146 2.52 -16.98 -9.57
N GLU A 147 2.66 -18.20 -10.08
CA GLU A 147 3.71 -18.57 -11.04
C GLU A 147 3.68 -17.66 -12.27
N LYS A 148 2.50 -17.45 -12.88
CA LYS A 148 2.35 -16.55 -14.02
C LYS A 148 2.75 -15.11 -13.69
N ILE A 149 2.42 -14.63 -12.49
CA ILE A 149 2.78 -13.29 -12.03
C ILE A 149 4.31 -13.19 -11.90
N LEU A 150 4.93 -14.13 -11.20
CA LEU A 150 6.39 -14.18 -10.97
C LEU A 150 7.21 -14.44 -12.24
N LEU A 151 6.59 -15.00 -13.29
CA LEU A 151 7.18 -15.10 -14.63
C LEU A 151 7.01 -13.82 -15.45
N ALA A 152 5.98 -13.01 -15.15
CA ALA A 152 5.67 -11.77 -15.83
C ALA A 152 6.41 -10.55 -15.24
N MET A 153 6.86 -10.62 -13.98
CA MET A 153 7.62 -9.58 -13.30
C MET A 153 8.87 -10.16 -12.62
N SER A 154 9.95 -9.40 -12.62
CA SER A 154 11.16 -9.72 -11.87
C SER A 154 10.91 -9.55 -10.35
N PRO A 155 11.64 -10.27 -9.50
CA PRO A 155 11.67 -10.02 -8.06
C PRO A 155 11.86 -8.57 -7.64
N GLY A 156 12.83 -7.90 -8.26
CA GLY A 156 13.10 -6.50 -8.03
C GLY A 156 11.88 -5.65 -8.38
N GLU A 157 11.25 -5.92 -9.53
CA GLU A 157 10.02 -5.25 -9.94
C GLU A 157 8.86 -5.47 -8.95
N MET A 158 8.73 -6.67 -8.37
CA MET A 158 7.69 -6.95 -7.36
C MET A 158 7.91 -6.13 -6.08
N ILE A 159 9.13 -6.11 -5.53
CA ILE A 159 9.44 -5.30 -4.34
C ILE A 159 9.35 -3.81 -4.64
N PHE A 160 9.84 -3.32 -5.79
CA PHE A 160 9.72 -1.92 -6.14
C PHE A 160 8.27 -1.50 -6.34
N THR A 161 7.43 -2.36 -6.91
CA THR A 161 6.00 -2.11 -7.03
C THR A 161 5.34 -2.06 -5.65
N LEU A 162 5.71 -2.97 -4.73
CA LEU A 162 5.24 -2.94 -3.35
C LEU A 162 5.64 -1.64 -2.63
N LEU A 163 6.91 -1.24 -2.71
CA LEU A 163 7.43 -0.01 -2.10
C LEU A 163 6.80 1.26 -2.67
N LYS A 164 6.50 1.27 -3.98
CA LYS A 164 5.69 2.32 -4.62
C LYS A 164 4.26 2.36 -4.07
N LEU A 165 3.63 1.19 -3.94
CA LEU A 165 2.24 1.05 -3.51
C LEU A 165 2.03 1.56 -2.08
N VAL A 166 3.00 1.39 -1.18
CA VAL A 166 2.93 1.83 0.22
C VAL A 166 2.72 3.35 0.35
N LYS A 167 3.28 4.17 -0.55
CA LYS A 167 3.22 5.65 -0.47
C LYS A 167 3.61 6.17 0.93
N GLN A 168 2.76 6.99 1.56
CA GLN A 168 2.95 7.54 2.90
C GLN A 168 2.50 6.62 4.04
N GLU A 169 2.00 5.41 3.74
CA GLU A 169 1.42 4.49 4.71
C GLU A 169 2.49 3.62 5.40
N HIS A 170 2.12 2.98 6.51
CA HIS A 170 3.00 1.99 7.15
C HIS A 170 3.10 0.74 6.27
N PRO A 171 4.31 0.22 5.96
CA PRO A 171 4.46 -0.96 5.09
C PRO A 171 3.79 -2.21 5.67
N ASP A 172 3.83 -2.41 6.99
CA ASP A 172 3.07 -3.51 7.61
C ASP A 172 1.56 -3.33 7.49
N ALA A 173 1.02 -2.11 7.58
CA ALA A 173 -0.42 -1.89 7.45
C ALA A 173 -0.92 -2.41 6.10
N LEU A 174 -0.13 -2.20 5.03
CA LEU A 174 -0.42 -2.75 3.73
C LEU A 174 -0.49 -4.29 3.74
N LEU A 175 0.51 -4.99 4.30
CA LEU A 175 0.50 -6.46 4.36
C LEU A 175 -0.61 -7.00 5.26
N LEU A 176 -0.84 -6.33 6.40
CA LEU A 176 -1.87 -6.67 7.36
C LEU A 176 -3.28 -6.62 6.75
N ARG A 177 -3.55 -5.70 5.80
CA ARG A 177 -4.81 -5.69 5.06
C ARG A 177 -5.05 -7.01 4.32
N PHE A 178 -4.05 -7.54 3.62
CA PHE A 178 -4.17 -8.82 2.92
C PHE A 178 -4.29 -9.99 3.89
N LEU A 179 -3.53 -9.97 4.99
CA LEU A 179 -3.62 -10.99 6.05
C LEU A 179 -5.02 -11.03 6.67
N ARG A 180 -5.57 -9.88 7.08
CA ARG A 180 -6.94 -9.76 7.60
C ARG A 180 -7.97 -10.27 6.58
N ALA A 181 -7.85 -9.84 5.32
CA ALA A 181 -8.76 -10.25 4.24
C ALA A 181 -8.72 -11.75 3.92
N ARG A 182 -7.65 -12.45 4.31
CA ARG A 182 -7.50 -13.90 4.18
C ARG A 182 -7.44 -14.62 5.51
N LYS A 183 -7.96 -13.99 6.58
CA LYS A 183 -8.09 -14.61 7.92
C LYS A 183 -6.77 -15.19 8.44
N TRP A 184 -5.67 -14.49 8.18
CA TRP A 184 -4.30 -14.85 8.54
C TRP A 184 -3.77 -16.12 7.86
N ASP A 185 -4.40 -16.56 6.77
CA ASP A 185 -3.83 -17.55 5.85
C ASP A 185 -2.78 -16.85 4.98
N VAL A 186 -1.51 -16.94 5.42
CA VAL A 186 -0.38 -16.23 4.81
C VAL A 186 -0.22 -16.56 3.32
N PRO A 187 -0.24 -17.83 2.88
CA PRO A 187 -0.12 -18.16 1.47
C PRO A 187 -1.26 -17.58 0.60
N LYS A 188 -2.52 -17.63 1.06
CA LYS A 188 -3.64 -17.00 0.35
C LYS A 188 -3.55 -15.47 0.34
N ALA A 189 -3.09 -14.87 1.45
CA ALA A 189 -2.85 -13.43 1.53
C ALA A 189 -1.79 -12.98 0.52
N PHE A 190 -0.69 -13.74 0.41
CA PHE A 190 0.36 -13.50 -0.58
C PHE A 190 -0.19 -13.61 -2.01
N GLY A 191 -0.96 -14.65 -2.32
CA GLY A 191 -1.60 -14.83 -3.63
C GLY A 191 -2.56 -13.70 -3.99
N MET A 192 -3.34 -13.21 -3.03
CA MET A 192 -4.22 -12.06 -3.21
C MET A 192 -3.43 -10.77 -3.50
N MET A 193 -2.36 -10.52 -2.75
CA MET A 193 -1.48 -9.36 -2.95
C MET A 193 -0.83 -9.37 -4.33
N ALA A 194 -0.30 -10.52 -4.76
CA ALA A 194 0.30 -10.67 -6.08
C ALA A 194 -0.72 -10.35 -7.21
N ASN A 195 -1.97 -10.81 -7.07
CA ASN A 195 -3.04 -10.48 -8.01
C ASN A 195 -3.40 -8.99 -8.02
N ALA A 196 -3.46 -8.35 -6.85
CA ALA A 196 -3.70 -6.92 -6.74
C ALA A 196 -2.59 -6.10 -7.41
N ILE A 197 -1.33 -6.50 -7.26
CA ILE A 197 -0.18 -5.90 -7.95
C ILE A 197 -0.33 -6.02 -9.47
N LEU A 198 -0.66 -7.22 -9.98
CA LEU A 198 -0.85 -7.44 -11.41
C LEU A 198 -2.03 -6.61 -11.97
N TRP A 199 -3.14 -6.54 -11.23
CA TRP A 199 -4.28 -5.70 -11.61
C TRP A 199 -3.86 -4.23 -11.66
N ARG A 200 -3.10 -3.76 -10.67
CA ARG A 200 -2.62 -2.37 -10.60
C ARG A 200 -1.77 -1.99 -11.80
N GLN A 201 -0.88 -2.88 -12.23
CA GLN A 201 -0.08 -2.70 -13.44
C GLN A 201 -0.95 -2.66 -14.70
N LYS A 202 -1.91 -3.59 -14.84
CA LYS A 202 -2.83 -3.61 -15.99
C LYS A 202 -3.74 -2.39 -16.07
N MET A 203 -4.20 -1.89 -14.92
CA MET A 203 -4.96 -0.64 -14.82
C MET A 203 -4.08 0.61 -14.96
N GLN A 204 -2.75 0.43 -15.04
CA GLN A 204 -1.77 1.51 -15.14
C GLN A 204 -1.98 2.58 -14.07
N VAL A 205 -2.19 2.15 -12.82
CA VAL A 205 -2.51 3.08 -11.73
C VAL A 205 -1.34 4.04 -11.48
N ASP A 206 -0.13 3.50 -11.36
CA ASP A 206 1.07 4.30 -11.05
C ASP A 206 1.70 4.95 -12.30
N ASP A 207 1.46 4.41 -13.49
CA ASP A 207 2.10 4.87 -14.73
C ASP A 207 1.22 5.81 -15.55
N ASP A 208 -0.10 5.80 -15.32
CA ASP A 208 -1.05 6.57 -16.12
C ASP A 208 -2.08 7.31 -15.26
N ILE A 209 -2.88 6.62 -14.43
CA ILE A 209 -3.99 7.26 -13.67
C ILE A 209 -3.46 8.33 -12.70
N VAL A 210 -2.55 7.95 -11.81
CA VAL A 210 -1.98 8.84 -10.77
C VAL A 210 -1.11 9.96 -11.36
N PRO A 211 -0.21 9.73 -12.33
CA PRO A 211 0.64 10.80 -12.85
C PRO A 211 -0.03 11.72 -13.88
N LYS A 212 -1.11 11.30 -14.57
CA LYS A 212 -1.87 12.20 -15.46
C LYS A 212 -2.92 13.01 -14.71
N GLY A 213 -3.67 12.35 -13.82
CA GLY A 213 -4.67 12.97 -12.95
C GLY A 213 -5.64 13.91 -13.65
N GLU A 214 -6.05 14.96 -12.94
CA GLU A 214 -7.15 15.84 -13.36
C GLU A 214 -6.74 16.86 -14.43
N LEU A 215 -5.57 17.50 -14.29
CA LEU A 215 -5.07 18.48 -15.28
C LEU A 215 -5.00 17.86 -16.68
N HIS A 216 -4.41 16.67 -16.81
CA HIS A 216 -4.31 16.01 -18.10
C HIS A 216 -5.69 15.75 -18.72
N ALA A 217 -6.64 15.22 -17.96
CA ALA A 217 -7.99 14.97 -18.45
C ALA A 217 -8.71 16.28 -18.84
N TRP A 218 -8.50 17.34 -18.06
CA TRP A 218 -9.04 18.66 -18.31
C TRP A 218 -8.50 19.25 -19.62
N GLU A 219 -7.18 19.23 -19.82
CA GLU A 219 -6.52 19.67 -21.06
C GLU A 219 -6.92 18.80 -22.25
N GLN A 220 -6.87 17.47 -22.08
CA GLN A 220 -7.23 16.51 -23.13
C GLN A 220 -8.65 16.75 -23.64
N SER A 221 -9.60 17.08 -22.76
CA SER A 221 -10.99 17.36 -23.14
C SER A 221 -11.17 18.67 -23.94
N ARG A 222 -10.16 19.55 -23.95
CA ARG A 222 -10.22 20.91 -24.49
C ARG A 222 -9.23 21.14 -25.64
N ASP A 223 -8.25 20.26 -25.83
CA ASP A 223 -7.26 20.38 -26.90
C ASP A 223 -7.85 20.00 -28.26
N LYS A 224 -8.09 21.04 -29.08
CA LYS A 224 -8.62 20.92 -30.44
C LYS A 224 -7.69 20.20 -31.41
N LYS A 225 -6.42 19.96 -31.05
CA LYS A 225 -5.45 19.23 -31.88
C LYS A 225 -5.60 17.71 -31.74
N LEU A 226 -6.23 17.23 -30.67
CA LEU A 226 -6.44 15.82 -30.41
C LEU A 226 -7.61 15.26 -31.22
N SER A 227 -7.62 13.95 -31.42
CA SER A 227 -8.74 13.25 -32.05
C SER A 227 -10.02 13.36 -31.21
N ALA A 228 -11.17 13.15 -31.85
CA ALA A 228 -12.46 13.14 -31.14
C ALA A 228 -12.53 12.06 -30.04
N ALA A 229 -11.84 10.93 -30.23
CA ALA A 229 -11.77 9.86 -29.24
C ALA A 229 -10.96 10.28 -28.00
N GLU A 230 -9.80 10.92 -28.21
CA GLU A 230 -8.97 11.42 -27.11
C GLU A 230 -9.68 12.53 -26.33
N GLN A 231 -10.27 13.51 -27.03
CA GLN A 231 -11.06 14.57 -26.38
C GLN A 231 -12.24 13.98 -25.60
N LYS A 232 -12.90 12.96 -26.15
CA LYS A 232 -13.99 12.26 -25.45
C LYS A 232 -13.49 11.54 -24.20
N ALA A 233 -12.31 10.89 -24.22
CA ALA A 233 -11.75 10.22 -23.05
C ALA A 233 -11.49 11.22 -21.91
N GLY A 234 -10.87 12.35 -22.20
CA GLY A 234 -10.65 13.43 -21.23
C GLY A 234 -11.98 13.98 -20.69
N LYS A 235 -12.95 14.22 -21.58
CA LYS A 235 -14.28 14.72 -21.22
C LYS A 235 -15.06 13.74 -20.35
N ASP A 236 -15.04 12.45 -20.68
CA ASP A 236 -15.74 11.40 -19.94
C ASP A 236 -15.20 11.34 -18.49
N PHE A 237 -13.89 11.49 -18.30
CA PHE A 237 -13.25 11.54 -16.98
C PHE A 237 -13.54 12.84 -16.22
N ILE A 238 -13.19 14.00 -16.80
CA ILE A 238 -13.22 15.29 -16.07
C ILE A 238 -14.64 15.74 -15.75
N SER A 239 -15.62 15.40 -16.59
CA SER A 239 -17.02 15.76 -16.35
C SER A 239 -17.59 15.15 -15.07
N GLN A 240 -17.04 14.01 -14.59
CA GLN A 240 -17.46 13.39 -13.33
C GLN A 240 -17.11 14.28 -12.14
N LEU A 241 -15.93 14.91 -12.18
CA LEU A 241 -15.45 15.86 -11.19
C LEU A 241 -16.21 17.18 -11.34
N GLU A 242 -16.29 17.76 -12.54
CA GLU A 242 -16.96 19.04 -12.78
C GLU A 242 -18.42 19.04 -12.29
N MET A 243 -19.15 17.94 -12.50
CA MET A 243 -20.53 17.81 -12.02
C MET A 243 -20.64 17.45 -10.53
N GLY A 244 -19.52 17.14 -9.86
CA GLY A 244 -19.46 16.64 -8.50
C GLY A 244 -20.19 15.31 -8.32
N LYS A 245 -19.97 14.36 -9.24
CA LYS A 245 -20.59 13.02 -9.16
C LYS A 245 -20.17 12.29 -7.90
N SER A 246 -18.91 12.46 -7.50
CA SER A 246 -18.47 12.22 -6.13
C SER A 246 -17.43 13.25 -5.71
N TYR A 247 -17.27 13.40 -4.40
CA TYR A 247 -16.30 14.31 -3.82
C TYR A 247 -15.86 13.84 -2.42
N LEU A 248 -14.62 14.17 -2.06
CA LEU A 248 -14.06 13.92 -0.73
C LEU A 248 -14.31 15.15 0.14
N HIS A 249 -14.98 14.95 1.28
CA HIS A 249 -15.32 16.04 2.19
C HIS A 249 -15.58 15.54 3.60
N GLY A 250 -14.93 16.14 4.58
CA GLY A 250 -15.08 15.79 5.99
C GLY A 250 -14.57 14.40 6.38
N LEU A 251 -14.56 14.18 7.70
CA LEU A 251 -14.17 12.93 8.32
C LEU A 251 -15.36 12.29 9.06
N ASP A 252 -15.44 10.96 9.04
CA ASP A 252 -16.37 10.21 9.88
C ASP A 252 -15.92 10.21 11.35
N ARG A 253 -16.74 9.64 12.25
CA ARG A 253 -16.46 9.60 13.70
C ARG A 253 -15.23 8.76 14.07
N GLU A 254 -14.74 7.92 13.16
CA GLU A 254 -13.52 7.12 13.32
C GLU A 254 -12.32 7.79 12.62
N GLY A 255 -12.47 9.04 12.13
CA GLY A 255 -11.42 9.81 11.47
C GLY A 255 -11.20 9.45 10.00
N ARG A 256 -12.10 8.68 9.38
CA ARG A 256 -11.97 8.25 7.98
C ARG A 256 -12.40 9.37 7.02
N PRO A 257 -11.63 9.67 5.96
CA PRO A 257 -12.09 10.51 4.86
C PRO A 257 -13.39 9.99 4.26
N VAL A 258 -14.37 10.87 4.06
CA VAL A 258 -15.66 10.51 3.47
C VAL A 258 -15.71 10.91 2.00
N ASN A 259 -15.89 9.92 1.12
CA ASN A 259 -16.23 10.14 -0.28
C ASN A 259 -17.76 10.08 -0.46
N VAL A 260 -18.38 11.22 -0.76
CA VAL A 260 -19.82 11.33 -1.03
C VAL A 260 -20.06 11.08 -2.52
N VAL A 261 -20.95 10.15 -2.86
CA VAL A 261 -21.33 9.80 -4.23
C VAL A 261 -22.80 10.19 -4.45
N ARG A 262 -23.04 11.14 -5.36
CA ARG A 262 -24.39 11.63 -5.70
C ARG A 262 -24.98 10.81 -6.84
N VAL A 263 -25.70 9.74 -6.51
CA VAL A 263 -26.12 8.72 -7.49
C VAL A 263 -27.09 9.29 -8.53
N ARG A 264 -27.91 10.29 -8.16
CA ARG A 264 -28.81 11.00 -9.09
C ARG A 264 -28.12 11.60 -10.33
N LEU A 265 -26.82 11.86 -10.26
CA LEU A 265 -26.04 12.45 -11.36
C LEU A 265 -25.54 11.40 -12.35
N HIS A 266 -25.57 10.12 -12.00
CA HIS A 266 -25.16 9.06 -12.89
C HIS A 266 -26.17 8.87 -14.03
N LYS A 267 -25.68 8.84 -15.27
CA LYS A 267 -26.45 8.55 -16.48
C LYS A 267 -25.79 7.36 -17.21
N PRO A 268 -26.44 6.19 -17.27
CA PRO A 268 -25.86 5.01 -17.90
C PRO A 268 -25.45 5.28 -19.35
N GLY A 269 -24.24 4.84 -19.72
CA GLY A 269 -23.70 4.99 -21.09
C GLY A 269 -23.26 6.41 -21.47
N ALA A 270 -23.31 7.39 -20.56
CA ALA A 270 -22.82 8.74 -20.83
C ALA A 270 -21.28 8.82 -20.90
N GLN A 271 -20.58 7.86 -20.31
CA GLN A 271 -19.13 7.70 -20.33
C GLN A 271 -18.76 6.30 -20.85
N SER A 272 -17.56 6.13 -21.39
CA SER A 272 -17.01 4.78 -21.56
C SER A 272 -16.82 4.10 -20.19
N GLN A 273 -16.92 2.77 -20.18
CA GLN A 273 -16.66 1.98 -18.97
C GLN A 273 -15.24 2.23 -18.46
N GLU A 274 -14.25 2.25 -19.36
CA GLU A 274 -12.85 2.50 -19.02
C GLU A 274 -12.65 3.85 -18.32
N ALA A 275 -13.23 4.94 -18.85
CA ALA A 275 -13.10 6.25 -18.24
C ALA A 275 -13.72 6.29 -16.82
N LEU A 276 -14.84 5.61 -16.62
CA LEU A 276 -15.51 5.54 -15.33
C LEU A 276 -14.72 4.69 -14.31
N GLU A 277 -14.15 3.56 -14.73
CA GLU A 277 -13.28 2.73 -13.89
C GLU A 277 -12.01 3.50 -13.48
N ARG A 278 -11.37 4.21 -14.42
CA ARG A 278 -10.21 5.04 -14.15
C ARG A 278 -10.53 6.20 -13.21
N TYR A 279 -11.70 6.83 -13.36
CA TYR A 279 -12.20 7.84 -12.42
C TYR A 279 -12.41 7.26 -11.01
N ILE A 280 -12.99 6.06 -10.89
CA ILE A 280 -13.17 5.40 -9.59
C ILE A 280 -11.82 5.13 -8.92
N VAL A 281 -10.82 4.65 -9.68
CA VAL A 281 -9.47 4.44 -9.15
C VAL A 281 -8.81 5.76 -8.75
N HIS A 282 -8.97 6.83 -9.52
CA HIS A 282 -8.50 8.17 -9.15
C HIS A 282 -9.07 8.64 -7.81
N VAL A 283 -10.37 8.43 -7.58
CA VAL A 283 -11.02 8.77 -6.30
C VAL A 283 -10.50 7.90 -5.15
N ILE A 284 -10.31 6.59 -5.36
CA ILE A 284 -9.72 5.69 -4.36
C ILE A 284 -8.30 6.16 -4.00
N GLU A 285 -7.46 6.45 -4.99
CA GLU A 285 -6.08 6.90 -4.76
C GLU A 285 -6.02 8.28 -4.10
N SER A 286 -6.93 9.19 -4.46
CA SER A 286 -7.07 10.49 -3.78
C SER A 286 -7.52 10.33 -2.32
N THR A 287 -8.42 9.38 -2.06
CA THR A 287 -8.84 9.03 -0.68
C THR A 287 -7.66 8.50 0.12
N ARG A 288 -6.83 7.63 -0.47
CA ARG A 288 -5.64 7.08 0.20
C ARG A 288 -4.65 8.15 0.61
N ILE A 289 -4.51 9.25 -0.15
CA ILE A 289 -3.66 10.40 0.24
C ILE A 289 -4.16 11.06 1.54
N LEU A 290 -5.47 11.09 1.76
CA LEU A 290 -6.11 11.67 2.95
C LEU A 290 -6.19 10.71 4.15
N VAL A 291 -5.80 9.44 3.98
CA VAL A 291 -5.77 8.48 5.08
C VAL A 291 -4.47 8.67 5.87
N ALA A 292 -4.61 9.17 7.10
CA ALA A 292 -3.50 9.40 8.03
C ALA A 292 -3.58 8.46 9.24
N PRO A 293 -2.44 7.98 9.79
CA PRO A 293 -2.43 7.17 11.01
C PRO A 293 -3.19 7.81 12.18
N PRO A 294 -3.83 7.00 13.05
CA PRO A 294 -3.89 5.53 13.02
C PRO A 294 -4.97 4.99 12.06
N VAL A 295 -5.62 5.84 11.27
CA VAL A 295 -6.67 5.44 10.34
C VAL A 295 -6.05 4.77 9.11
N GLU A 296 -6.63 3.64 8.69
CA GLU A 296 -6.18 2.87 7.51
C GLU A 296 -7.26 2.77 6.42
N THR A 297 -8.42 3.40 6.61
CA THR A 297 -9.63 3.15 5.80
C THR A 297 -10.38 4.43 5.45
N GLY A 298 -11.16 4.39 4.37
CA GLY A 298 -12.10 5.45 3.98
C GLY A 298 -13.57 5.05 4.20
N THR A 299 -14.45 6.03 4.15
CA THR A 299 -15.91 5.86 4.18
C THR A 299 -16.52 6.30 2.85
N ILE A 300 -17.42 5.51 2.28
CA ILE A 300 -18.18 5.88 1.08
C ILE A 300 -19.63 6.15 1.49
N LEU A 301 -20.16 7.30 1.11
CA LEU A 301 -21.55 7.67 1.30
C LEU A 301 -22.25 7.75 -0.07
N PHE A 302 -23.05 6.75 -0.40
CA PHE A 302 -23.95 6.81 -1.55
C PHE A 302 -25.21 7.60 -1.18
N ASP A 303 -25.29 8.85 -1.64
CA ASP A 303 -26.49 9.67 -1.58
C ASP A 303 -27.47 9.23 -2.69
N MET A 304 -28.53 8.53 -2.27
CA MET A 304 -29.59 8.04 -3.13
C MET A 304 -30.74 9.04 -3.27
N THR A 305 -30.62 10.25 -2.71
CA THR A 305 -31.63 11.30 -2.87
C THR A 305 -31.82 11.63 -4.35
N GLY A 306 -33.06 11.50 -4.84
CA GLY A 306 -33.38 11.70 -6.26
C GLY A 306 -32.97 10.54 -7.18
N PHE A 307 -32.55 9.39 -6.64
CA PHE A 307 -32.28 8.20 -7.43
C PHE A 307 -33.56 7.66 -8.10
N GLY A 308 -33.45 7.33 -9.38
CA GLY A 308 -34.42 6.53 -10.13
C GLY A 308 -33.74 5.41 -10.92
N LEU A 309 -34.55 4.51 -11.51
CA LEU A 309 -34.03 3.39 -12.31
C LEU A 309 -33.16 3.84 -13.49
N GLY A 310 -33.42 5.04 -14.04
CA GLY A 310 -32.60 5.64 -15.09
C GLY A 310 -31.18 6.03 -14.66
N ASN A 311 -30.85 5.96 -13.37
CA ASN A 311 -29.50 6.18 -12.85
C ASN A 311 -28.76 4.87 -12.57
N MET A 312 -29.40 3.70 -12.71
CA MET A 312 -28.79 2.43 -12.33
C MET A 312 -27.90 1.88 -13.45
N GLU A 313 -26.63 1.64 -13.15
CA GLU A 313 -25.70 0.92 -14.01
C GLU A 313 -24.91 -0.10 -13.18
N TYR A 314 -24.97 -1.38 -13.57
CA TYR A 314 -24.35 -2.45 -12.79
C TYR A 314 -22.83 -2.53 -12.96
N SER A 315 -22.30 -2.11 -14.10
CA SER A 315 -20.86 -2.18 -14.40
C SER A 315 -19.99 -1.44 -13.37
N PRO A 316 -20.19 -0.13 -13.11
CA PRO A 316 -19.40 0.58 -12.10
C PRO A 316 -19.61 0.03 -10.68
N VAL A 317 -20.79 -0.48 -10.34
CA VAL A 317 -21.05 -1.09 -9.03
C VAL A 317 -20.23 -2.36 -8.84
N LYS A 318 -20.19 -3.24 -9.85
CA LYS A 318 -19.34 -4.43 -9.83
C LYS A 318 -17.86 -4.08 -9.73
N PHE A 319 -17.42 -3.05 -10.45
CA PHE A 319 -16.04 -2.60 -10.38
C PHE A 319 -15.67 -2.06 -8.99
N ILE A 320 -16.54 -1.29 -8.34
CA ILE A 320 -16.35 -0.81 -6.96
C ILE A 320 -16.24 -1.99 -5.99
N ILE A 321 -17.10 -3.00 -6.11
CA ILE A 321 -17.04 -4.22 -5.30
C ILE A 321 -15.70 -4.94 -5.52
N GLN A 322 -15.33 -5.18 -6.78
CA GLN A 322 -14.06 -5.80 -7.14
C GLN A 322 -12.85 -5.04 -6.57
N CYS A 323 -12.89 -3.70 -6.60
CA CYS A 323 -11.84 -2.88 -6.00
C CYS A 323 -11.66 -3.21 -4.52
N PHE A 324 -12.72 -3.23 -3.72
CA PHE A 324 -12.60 -3.44 -2.27
C PHE A 324 -12.51 -4.90 -1.82
N GLU A 325 -12.89 -5.85 -2.67
CA GLU A 325 -12.77 -7.29 -2.39
C GLU A 325 -11.42 -7.88 -2.79
N ALA A 326 -10.79 -7.35 -3.84
CA ALA A 326 -9.61 -7.96 -4.45
C ALA A 326 -8.39 -7.04 -4.48
N ASN A 327 -8.57 -5.77 -4.82
CA ASN A 327 -7.46 -4.89 -5.22
C ASN A 327 -7.03 -3.89 -4.12
N TYR A 328 -7.97 -3.49 -3.27
CA TYR A 328 -7.82 -2.62 -2.10
C TYR A 328 -8.50 -3.25 -0.88
N PRO A 329 -8.14 -4.50 -0.51
CA PRO A 329 -8.74 -5.16 0.63
C PRO A 329 -8.55 -4.32 1.89
N GLU A 330 -9.53 -4.38 2.79
CA GLU A 330 -9.44 -3.72 4.10
C GLU A 330 -9.11 -2.22 4.03
N SER A 331 -9.41 -1.56 2.90
CA SER A 331 -9.32 -0.10 2.71
C SER A 331 -10.68 0.60 2.83
N LEU A 332 -11.78 -0.15 2.71
CA LEU A 332 -13.14 0.31 3.01
C LEU A 332 -13.44 0.09 4.49
N GLY A 333 -13.79 1.16 5.21
CA GLY A 333 -14.22 1.12 6.60
C GLY A 333 -15.73 1.04 6.74
N ARG A 334 -16.45 1.95 6.06
CA ARG A 334 -17.93 1.99 6.02
C ARG A 334 -18.42 2.28 4.61
N LEU A 335 -19.56 1.67 4.27
CA LEU A 335 -20.32 1.99 3.06
C LEU A 335 -21.74 2.38 3.49
N LEU A 336 -22.05 3.66 3.44
CA LEU A 336 -23.34 4.20 3.82
C LEU A 336 -24.21 4.31 2.57
N ILE A 337 -25.41 3.70 2.60
CA ILE A 337 -26.43 3.90 1.57
C ILE A 337 -27.51 4.80 2.18
N HIS A 338 -27.51 6.06 1.77
CA HIS A 338 -28.35 7.10 2.35
C HIS A 338 -29.57 7.41 1.50
N ASN A 339 -30.73 7.52 2.15
CA ASN A 339 -32.00 7.94 1.54
C ASN A 339 -32.42 7.10 0.31
N ALA A 340 -32.19 5.77 0.36
CA ALA A 340 -32.54 4.88 -0.73
C ALA A 340 -34.07 4.76 -0.91
N PRO A 341 -34.62 4.94 -2.12
CA PRO A 341 -36.06 4.80 -2.35
C PRO A 341 -36.49 3.33 -2.28
N TRP A 342 -37.78 3.08 -2.05
CA TRP A 342 -38.33 1.72 -1.87
C TRP A 342 -37.97 0.75 -3.01
N ILE A 343 -37.89 1.25 -4.26
CA ILE A 343 -37.52 0.48 -5.45
C ILE A 343 -36.09 -0.10 -5.36
N PHE A 344 -35.19 0.55 -4.61
CA PHE A 344 -33.82 0.10 -4.42
C PHE A 344 -33.74 -1.24 -3.69
N SER A 345 -34.76 -1.63 -2.91
CA SER A 345 -34.76 -2.91 -2.19
C SER A 345 -34.58 -4.13 -3.11
N GLY A 346 -35.15 -4.12 -4.32
CA GLY A 346 -34.97 -5.18 -5.31
C GLY A 346 -33.56 -5.18 -5.91
N ILE A 347 -33.04 -3.99 -6.23
CA ILE A 347 -31.67 -3.80 -6.75
C ILE A 347 -30.64 -4.25 -5.71
N TRP A 348 -30.85 -3.90 -4.45
CA TRP A 348 -29.97 -4.26 -3.35
C TRP A 348 -29.84 -5.78 -3.19
N LYS A 349 -30.94 -6.54 -3.34
CA LYS A 349 -30.86 -8.02 -3.30
C LYS A 349 -29.90 -8.58 -4.34
N ILE A 350 -29.85 -7.96 -5.52
CA ILE A 350 -28.93 -8.33 -6.60
C ILE A 350 -27.50 -7.96 -6.22
N ILE A 351 -27.26 -6.69 -5.84
CA ILE A 351 -25.93 -6.18 -5.49
C ILE A 351 -25.34 -6.94 -4.31
N HIS A 352 -26.12 -7.17 -3.25
CA HIS A 352 -25.70 -7.91 -2.07
C HIS A 352 -25.28 -9.34 -2.40
N GLY A 353 -25.90 -9.96 -3.42
CA GLY A 353 -25.50 -11.29 -3.89
C GLY A 353 -24.13 -11.34 -4.57
N TRP A 354 -23.54 -10.19 -4.91
CA TRP A 354 -22.19 -10.10 -5.48
C TRP A 354 -21.11 -9.83 -4.44
N MET A 355 -21.50 -9.42 -3.23
CA MET A 355 -20.57 -8.98 -2.20
C MET A 355 -20.16 -10.17 -1.32
N ASP A 356 -18.88 -10.28 -1.04
CA ASP A 356 -18.36 -11.16 -0.01
C ASP A 356 -18.87 -10.70 1.38
N PRO A 357 -18.95 -11.61 2.37
CA PRO A 357 -19.48 -11.29 3.69
C PRO A 357 -18.76 -10.13 4.39
N VAL A 358 -17.47 -9.93 4.15
CA VAL A 358 -16.68 -8.84 4.76
C VAL A 358 -17.14 -7.49 4.21
N VAL A 359 -17.18 -7.30 2.89
CA VAL A 359 -17.63 -6.03 2.31
C VAL A 359 -19.13 -5.81 2.59
N ALA A 360 -19.97 -6.86 2.51
CA ALA A 360 -21.39 -6.75 2.84
C ALA A 360 -21.63 -6.28 4.29
N SER A 361 -20.82 -6.74 5.25
CA SER A 361 -20.93 -6.34 6.67
C SER A 361 -20.64 -4.85 6.92
N LYS A 362 -19.93 -4.19 6.00
CA LYS A 362 -19.58 -2.76 6.08
C LYS A 362 -20.72 -1.84 5.62
N VAL A 363 -21.75 -2.41 4.98
CA VAL A 363 -22.89 -1.65 4.46
C VAL A 363 -23.85 -1.25 5.57
N GLN A 364 -24.21 0.02 5.63
CA GLN A 364 -25.17 0.58 6.58
C GLN A 364 -26.20 1.44 5.83
N PHE A 365 -27.47 1.17 6.07
CA PHE A 365 -28.56 1.98 5.49
C PHE A 365 -28.92 3.11 6.43
N THR A 366 -29.05 4.32 5.89
CA THR A 366 -29.46 5.51 6.64
C THR A 366 -30.61 6.22 5.91
N LYS A 367 -31.59 6.77 6.65
CA LYS A 367 -32.78 7.39 6.04
C LYS A 367 -32.89 8.89 6.28
N ASN A 368 -32.25 9.39 7.34
CA ASN A 368 -32.33 10.79 7.74
C ASN A 368 -31.02 11.20 8.44
N ILE A 369 -30.92 12.48 8.81
CA ILE A 369 -29.73 13.02 9.47
C ILE A 369 -29.40 12.31 10.79
N ASN A 370 -30.39 11.89 11.58
CA ASN A 370 -30.11 11.19 12.84
C ASN A 370 -29.47 9.82 12.62
N ASP A 371 -29.73 9.18 11.47
CA ASP A 371 -29.05 7.93 11.09
C ASP A 371 -27.62 8.19 10.60
N LEU A 372 -27.40 9.23 9.80
CA LEU A 372 -26.06 9.62 9.36
C LEU A 372 -25.17 10.06 10.52
N ASP A 373 -25.73 10.79 11.49
CA ASP A 373 -25.06 11.29 12.69
C ASP A 373 -24.46 10.18 13.56
N LYS A 374 -24.93 8.93 13.41
CA LYS A 374 -24.32 7.75 14.06
C LYS A 374 -22.91 7.44 13.53
N PHE A 375 -22.60 7.88 12.31
CA PHE A 375 -21.36 7.55 11.60
C PHE A 375 -20.51 8.78 11.29
N ILE A 376 -21.12 9.90 10.90
CA ILE A 376 -20.43 11.13 10.52
C ILE A 376 -20.94 12.25 11.44
N PRO A 377 -20.08 13.05 12.09
CA PRO A 377 -20.54 14.19 12.90
C PRO A 377 -21.36 15.16 12.06
N ARG A 378 -22.49 15.69 12.56
CA ARG A 378 -23.33 16.64 11.80
C ARG A 378 -22.59 17.87 11.28
N ALA A 379 -21.60 18.34 12.02
CA ALA A 379 -20.73 19.45 11.63
C ALA A 379 -19.86 19.15 10.39
N HIS A 380 -19.71 17.88 10.01
CA HIS A 380 -19.02 17.42 8.80
C HIS A 380 -20.00 16.91 7.72
N ILE A 381 -21.32 17.01 7.95
CA ILE A 381 -22.34 16.63 6.98
C ILE A 381 -22.82 17.91 6.29
N PRO A 382 -22.71 18.02 4.96
CA PRO A 382 -23.26 19.16 4.21
C PRO A 382 -24.75 19.38 4.43
N LYS A 383 -25.19 20.64 4.40
CA LYS A 383 -26.62 21.01 4.46
C LYS A 383 -27.46 20.33 3.37
N GLU A 384 -26.90 20.01 2.21
CA GLU A 384 -27.60 19.26 1.15
C GLU A 384 -28.03 17.85 1.58
N LEU A 385 -27.39 17.29 2.62
CA LEU A 385 -27.69 16.00 3.24
C LEU A 385 -28.40 16.16 4.60
N GLY A 386 -28.82 17.39 4.95
CA GLY A 386 -29.52 17.72 6.19
C GLY A 386 -28.61 17.91 7.41
N GLY A 387 -27.29 18.02 7.23
CA GLY A 387 -26.34 18.33 8.30
C GLY A 387 -26.16 19.82 8.59
N ASP A 388 -25.16 20.14 9.41
CA ASP A 388 -24.93 21.50 9.91
C ASP A 388 -23.89 22.26 9.08
N GLN A 389 -23.11 21.56 8.24
CA GLN A 389 -21.99 22.14 7.53
C GLN A 389 -22.44 22.96 6.33
N ASP A 390 -22.03 24.23 6.30
CA ASP A 390 -22.23 25.11 5.16
C ASP A 390 -21.20 24.82 4.07
N PHE A 391 -21.41 23.70 3.38
CA PHE A 391 -20.56 23.24 2.28
C PHE A 391 -21.39 23.10 0.99
N GLU A 392 -20.84 23.64 -0.09
CA GLU A 392 -21.34 23.45 -1.45
C GLU A 392 -20.17 22.97 -2.30
N TYR A 393 -20.34 21.82 -2.94
CA TYR A 393 -19.32 21.31 -3.86
C TYR A 393 -19.10 22.27 -5.02
N LYS A 394 -17.85 22.68 -5.23
CA LYS A 394 -17.41 23.44 -6.40
C LYS A 394 -16.17 22.80 -6.97
N TYR A 395 -16.22 22.47 -8.26
CA TYR A 395 -15.02 22.05 -8.96
C TYR A 395 -14.11 23.25 -9.15
N ILE A 396 -12.89 23.16 -8.63
CA ILE A 396 -11.83 24.14 -8.87
C ILE A 396 -11.05 23.64 -10.07
N GLU A 397 -10.99 24.44 -11.13
CA GLU A 397 -10.22 24.10 -12.33
C GLU A 397 -8.72 23.98 -12.01
N PRO A 398 -8.01 23.02 -12.63
CA PRO A 398 -6.58 22.85 -12.41
C PRO A 398 -5.79 24.04 -12.98
N PRO A 399 -4.93 24.72 -12.19
CA PRO A 399 -3.96 25.66 -12.72
C PRO A 399 -3.02 24.97 -13.72
N ALA A 400 -2.67 25.65 -14.81
CA ALA A 400 -1.85 25.08 -15.88
C ALA A 400 -0.46 24.60 -15.40
N ASP A 401 0.06 25.18 -14.31
CA ASP A 401 1.37 24.87 -13.76
C ASP A 401 1.34 24.02 -12.48
N GLU A 402 0.17 23.52 -12.05
CA GLU A 402 0.04 22.76 -10.79
C GLU A 402 0.90 21.48 -10.75
N ASN A 403 1.25 20.92 -11.93
CA ASN A 403 2.08 19.72 -12.08
C ASN A 403 3.49 20.01 -12.62
N LYS A 404 3.91 21.28 -12.69
CA LYS A 404 5.20 21.68 -13.29
C LYS A 404 6.42 20.97 -12.69
N ALA A 405 6.38 20.65 -11.39
CA ALA A 405 7.46 19.89 -10.74
C ALA A 405 7.70 18.52 -11.40
N MET A 406 6.68 17.88 -11.97
CA MET A 406 6.77 16.58 -12.63
C MET A 406 7.54 16.62 -13.96
N GLU A 407 7.79 17.81 -14.52
CA GLU A 407 8.63 18.00 -15.71
C GLU A 407 10.12 17.84 -15.38
N ASP A 408 10.53 18.11 -14.14
CA ASP A 408 11.89 17.92 -13.65
C ASP A 408 12.17 16.43 -13.40
N LYS A 409 12.41 15.70 -14.49
CA LYS A 409 12.71 14.27 -14.45
C LYS A 409 14.01 13.95 -13.72
N GLU A 410 14.99 14.85 -13.75
CA GLU A 410 16.26 14.64 -13.05
C GLU A 410 16.04 14.62 -11.54
N LYS A 411 15.38 15.66 -11.00
CA LYS A 411 15.07 15.75 -9.57
C LYS A 411 14.08 14.67 -9.13
N GLY A 412 13.05 14.40 -9.94
CA GLY A 412 12.10 13.32 -9.69
C GLY A 412 12.78 11.95 -9.59
N ASN A 413 13.72 11.66 -10.50
CA ASN A 413 14.51 10.43 -10.44
C ASN A 413 15.41 10.39 -9.19
N ALA A 414 16.06 11.50 -8.85
CA ALA A 414 16.95 11.57 -7.69
C ALA A 414 16.21 11.29 -6.37
N VAL A 415 15.06 11.93 -6.12
CA VAL A 415 14.26 11.68 -4.91
C VAL A 415 13.64 10.29 -4.89
N MET A 416 13.31 9.73 -6.05
CA MET A 416 12.83 8.35 -6.15
C MET A 416 13.94 7.34 -5.85
N ILE A 417 15.17 7.59 -6.30
CA ILE A 417 16.34 6.78 -5.94
C ILE A 417 16.55 6.85 -4.42
N GLU A 418 16.54 8.03 -3.80
CA GLU A 418 16.61 8.20 -2.34
C GLU A 418 15.55 7.34 -1.64
N ARG A 419 14.29 7.45 -2.08
CA ARG A 419 13.17 6.65 -1.56
C ARG A 419 13.40 5.16 -1.66
N MET A 420 13.83 4.67 -2.82
CA MET A 420 14.06 3.25 -3.03
C MET A 420 15.23 2.74 -2.18
N MET A 421 16.28 3.55 -1.95
CA MET A 421 17.37 3.19 -1.05
C MET A 421 16.90 3.06 0.40
N ILE A 422 16.04 3.97 0.89
CA ILE A 422 15.40 3.82 2.21
C ILE A 422 14.53 2.55 2.23
N GLY A 423 13.82 2.25 1.14
CA GLY A 423 13.06 1.01 0.98
C GLY A 423 13.92 -0.26 1.07
N LEU A 424 15.13 -0.26 0.52
CA LEU A 424 16.08 -1.36 0.67
C LEU A 424 16.59 -1.49 2.12
N GLN A 425 16.84 -0.37 2.80
CA GLN A 425 17.16 -0.38 4.23
C GLN A 425 16.03 -0.97 5.06
N LEU A 426 14.77 -0.64 4.72
CA LEU A 426 13.57 -1.21 5.36
C LEU A 426 13.53 -2.73 5.18
N VAL A 427 13.77 -3.22 3.96
CA VAL A 427 13.80 -4.65 3.66
C VAL A 427 14.86 -5.36 4.51
N ALA A 428 16.07 -4.80 4.59
CA ALA A 428 17.15 -5.37 5.39
C ALA A 428 16.88 -5.33 6.90
N ALA A 429 16.41 -4.20 7.43
CA ALA A 429 16.03 -4.08 8.83
C ALA A 429 14.89 -5.05 9.21
N THR A 430 13.94 -5.26 8.29
CA THR A 430 12.85 -6.22 8.49
C THR A 430 13.37 -7.66 8.44
N ALA A 431 14.27 -8.01 7.51
CA ALA A 431 14.89 -9.33 7.45
C ALA A 431 15.68 -9.66 8.72
N ALA A 432 16.46 -8.70 9.24
CA ALA A 432 17.20 -8.85 10.49
C ALA A 432 16.26 -9.09 11.68
N TRP A 433 15.20 -8.29 11.81
CA TRP A 433 14.19 -8.46 12.84
C TRP A 433 13.50 -9.83 12.76
N VAL A 434 13.08 -10.26 11.56
CA VAL A 434 12.43 -11.56 11.35
C VAL A 434 13.36 -12.71 11.76
N SER A 435 14.61 -12.68 11.29
CA SER A 435 15.59 -13.73 11.58
C SER A 435 15.91 -13.85 13.07
N ALA A 436 16.10 -12.71 13.75
CA ALA A 436 16.34 -12.70 15.19
C ALA A 436 15.11 -13.17 15.98
N ALA A 437 13.90 -12.73 15.59
CA ALA A 437 12.67 -13.08 16.30
C ALA A 437 12.37 -14.59 16.26
N ASP A 438 12.70 -15.27 15.17
CA ASP A 438 12.43 -16.70 15.00
C ASP A 438 13.47 -17.60 15.70
N SER A 439 14.64 -17.06 16.05
CA SER A 439 15.75 -17.79 16.69
C SER A 439 15.89 -17.51 18.19
N ALA A 440 15.35 -16.40 18.69
CA ALA A 440 15.50 -15.96 20.07
C ALA A 440 14.89 -16.92 21.10
N LYS A 441 15.71 -17.36 22.06
CA LYS A 441 15.34 -18.24 23.18
C LYS A 441 15.71 -17.62 24.53
N SER A 442 16.87 -16.98 24.63
CA SER A 442 17.35 -16.33 25.86
C SER A 442 16.70 -14.97 26.08
N GLN A 443 16.85 -14.42 27.29
CA GLN A 443 16.37 -13.07 27.60
C GLN A 443 17.18 -12.00 26.84
N GLU A 444 18.50 -12.19 26.70
CA GLU A 444 19.38 -11.29 25.95
C GLU A 444 19.02 -11.27 24.46
N GLU A 445 18.72 -12.43 23.86
CA GLU A 445 18.29 -12.53 22.46
C GLU A 445 16.94 -11.81 22.24
N LYS A 446 16.01 -11.89 23.20
CA LYS A 446 14.74 -11.15 23.14
C LYS A 446 14.94 -9.65 23.23
N GLU A 447 15.88 -9.19 24.06
CA GLU A 447 16.24 -7.77 24.14
C GLU A 447 16.87 -7.27 22.84
N ALA A 448 17.69 -8.08 22.18
CA ALA A 448 18.23 -7.79 20.85
C ALA A 448 17.12 -7.70 19.77
N VAL A 449 16.11 -8.58 19.82
CA VAL A 449 14.95 -8.51 18.92
C VAL A 449 14.19 -7.19 19.07
N GLU A 450 13.99 -6.71 20.30
CA GLU A 450 13.33 -5.43 20.56
C GLU A 450 14.16 -4.23 20.07
N LEU A 451 15.49 -4.30 20.16
CA LEU A 451 16.37 -3.27 19.59
C LEU A 451 16.26 -3.24 18.06
N LEU A 452 16.29 -4.40 17.39
CA LEU A 452 16.12 -4.52 15.94
C LEU A 452 14.75 -4.00 15.49
N LYS A 453 13.69 -4.30 16.26
CA LYS A 453 12.34 -3.78 16.01
C LYS A 453 12.30 -2.25 16.08
N LYS A 454 12.86 -1.63 17.12
CA LYS A 454 12.95 -0.15 17.22
C LYS A 454 13.72 0.49 16.06
N ARG A 455 14.83 -0.14 15.63
CA ARG A 455 15.60 0.33 14.46
C ARG A 455 14.77 0.24 13.18
N ARG A 456 14.09 -0.89 12.98
CA ARG A 456 13.17 -1.07 11.85
C ARG A 456 12.07 -0.01 11.86
N ASP A 457 11.46 0.25 13.01
CA ASP A 457 10.40 1.27 13.14
C ASP A 457 10.91 2.68 12.78
N THR A 458 12.18 2.98 13.10
CA THR A 458 12.84 4.23 12.68
C THR A 458 12.94 4.33 11.15
N VAL A 459 13.39 3.27 10.48
CA VAL A 459 13.50 3.23 9.01
C VAL A 459 12.12 3.27 8.34
N ILE A 460 11.12 2.63 8.95
CA ILE A 460 9.72 2.74 8.49
C ILE A 460 9.27 4.19 8.50
N GLU A 461 9.48 4.91 9.60
CA GLU A 461 9.05 6.30 9.69
C GLU A 461 9.80 7.20 8.70
N GLU A 462 11.09 6.98 8.51
CA GLU A 462 11.87 7.64 7.46
C GLU A 462 11.29 7.37 6.06
N PHE A 463 10.95 6.12 5.74
CA PHE A 463 10.34 5.75 4.46
C PHE A 463 8.98 6.40 4.25
N ARG A 464 8.17 6.49 5.30
CA ARG A 464 6.86 7.14 5.28
C ARG A 464 6.96 8.63 5.00
N LEU A 465 7.77 9.34 5.78
CA LEU A 465 7.93 10.79 5.67
C LEU A 465 8.62 11.19 4.35
N ASN A 466 9.55 10.36 3.85
CA ASN A 466 10.20 10.58 2.57
C ASN A 466 9.22 10.62 1.38
N TYR A 467 8.04 9.98 1.47
CA TYR A 467 7.06 10.00 0.38
C TYR A 467 6.70 11.42 -0.07
N TRP A 468 6.58 12.36 0.88
CA TRP A 468 6.21 13.75 0.57
C TRP A 468 7.29 14.52 -0.18
N LYS A 469 8.54 14.05 -0.19
CA LYS A 469 9.58 14.56 -1.09
C LYS A 469 9.39 14.07 -2.53
N VAL A 470 8.83 12.88 -2.70
CA VAL A 470 8.62 12.21 -4.01
C VAL A 470 7.30 12.62 -4.65
N ASP A 471 6.26 12.82 -3.84
CA ASP A 471 4.89 13.12 -4.26
C ASP A 471 4.78 14.19 -5.36
N PRO A 472 5.48 15.35 -5.29
CA PRO A 472 5.40 16.40 -6.31
C PRO A 472 5.86 15.96 -7.72
N TYR A 473 6.61 14.87 -7.83
CA TYR A 473 7.21 14.42 -9.09
C TYR A 473 6.49 13.20 -9.70
N VAL A 474 5.68 12.49 -8.90
CA VAL A 474 5.07 11.20 -9.30
C VAL A 474 3.55 11.21 -9.32
N ARG A 475 2.91 12.19 -8.69
CA ARG A 475 1.45 12.31 -8.63
C ARG A 475 1.00 13.67 -9.14
N ALA A 476 0.05 13.66 -10.07
CA ALA A 476 -0.65 14.87 -10.47
C ALA A 476 -1.51 15.40 -9.32
N ARG A 477 -1.57 16.71 -9.16
CA ARG A 477 -2.46 17.37 -8.21
C ARG A 477 -3.91 17.04 -8.53
N ALA A 478 -4.69 16.84 -7.49
CA ALA A 478 -6.11 16.55 -7.54
C ALA A 478 -6.89 17.64 -6.79
N LEU A 479 -8.22 17.57 -6.84
CA LEU A 479 -9.06 18.54 -6.15
C LEU A 479 -8.74 18.61 -4.64
N VAL A 480 -8.35 17.50 -4.01
CA VAL A 480 -7.94 17.44 -2.60
C VAL A 480 -6.69 18.28 -2.31
N ASP A 481 -5.77 18.45 -3.28
CA ASP A 481 -4.65 19.37 -3.13
C ASP A 481 -5.11 20.82 -3.30
N ARG A 482 -5.98 21.08 -4.29
CA ARG A 482 -6.49 22.44 -4.58
C ARG A 482 -7.39 23.01 -3.48
N THR A 483 -8.10 22.17 -2.74
CA THR A 483 -8.90 22.59 -1.58
C THR A 483 -8.07 22.72 -0.31
N GLY A 484 -6.79 22.32 -0.33
CA GLY A 484 -5.93 22.31 0.85
C GLY A 484 -6.23 21.16 1.82
N ALA A 485 -6.92 20.11 1.38
CA ALA A 485 -7.23 18.94 2.21
C ALA A 485 -5.98 18.19 2.66
N VAL A 486 -4.92 18.24 1.86
CA VAL A 486 -3.59 17.72 2.19
C VAL A 486 -2.54 18.81 1.95
N SER A 487 -1.69 19.04 2.94
CA SER A 487 -0.55 19.93 2.85
C SER A 487 0.65 19.23 2.17
N PRO A 488 1.64 19.98 1.65
CA PRO A 488 2.81 19.39 0.98
C PRO A 488 3.65 18.45 1.86
N ASP A 489 3.55 18.56 3.18
CA ASP A 489 4.20 17.68 4.16
C ASP A 489 3.34 16.46 4.55
N GLY A 490 2.15 16.34 3.96
CA GLY A 490 1.21 15.27 4.25
C GLY A 490 0.21 15.51 5.35
N THR A 491 0.23 16.69 5.98
CA THR A 491 -0.75 17.03 7.00
C THR A 491 -2.14 17.07 6.37
N VAL A 492 -3.06 16.24 6.88
CA VAL A 492 -4.46 16.25 6.46
C VAL A 492 -5.19 17.32 7.26
N ASN A 493 -5.72 18.32 6.56
CA ASN A 493 -6.44 19.44 7.16
C ASN A 493 -7.93 19.12 7.29
N ASN A 494 -8.70 20.03 7.88
CA ASN A 494 -10.15 19.96 7.75
C ASN A 494 -10.52 20.37 6.32
N PHE A 495 -11.22 19.50 5.59
CA PHE A 495 -11.56 19.71 4.18
C PHE A 495 -13.04 19.58 3.92
#